data_AF-A0A657Q108-F1
#
_entry.id   AF-A0A657Q108-F1
#
_cell.length_a   1.000
_cell.length_b   1.000
_cell.length_c   1.000
_cell.angle_alpha   90.00
_cell.angle_beta   90.00
_cell.angle_gamma   90.00
#
_symmetry.space_group_name_H-M   'P 1'
#
loop_
_entity.id
_entity.type
_entity.pdbx_description
1 polymer ?
#
loop_
_entity_poly.entity_id
_entity_poly.type
_entity_poly.pdbx_seq_one_letter_code
_entity_poly.pdbx_strand_id
1 'polypeptide(L)'
;MRIGPHLLENRLLLAPMAGVSDRPFRQICRQLGAAMTVSEMVSADTTLWGTRKSLRRLDFRGEPGPVSVQILGAEPRKMAEAARINADLGARIIDINMGCPAKKVCRVAAILHEHLQHLHAFHGARHGVRVARKHIAWYSRRYPGGATFRKAINQTDCARRQLEIVKDFFQQLTERELAA
;
A
#
# COMPACT_ATOMS: atom_id res chain seq x y z
N MET A 1 21.91 3.36 18.59
CA MET A 1 20.71 2.45 18.70
C MET A 1 21.03 1.14 17.99
N ARG A 2 20.47 -0.01 18.37
CA ARG A 2 20.69 -1.28 17.64
C ARG A 2 19.39 -1.73 16.95
N ILE A 3 19.47 -2.07 15.66
CA ILE A 3 18.37 -2.65 14.87
C ILE A 3 18.92 -3.91 14.20
N GLY A 4 18.49 -5.08 14.69
CA GLY A 4 19.08 -6.36 14.28
C GLY A 4 20.62 -6.33 14.43
N PRO A 5 21.39 -6.63 13.36
CA PRO A 5 22.85 -6.59 13.40
C PRO A 5 23.44 -5.17 13.26
N HIS A 6 22.63 -4.14 13.02
CA HIS A 6 23.11 -2.79 12.72
C HIS A 6 23.18 -1.93 13.99
N LEU A 7 24.37 -1.42 14.28
CA LEU A 7 24.58 -0.40 15.31
C LEU A 7 24.58 0.98 14.66
N LEU A 8 23.60 1.81 15.02
CA LEU A 8 23.44 3.18 14.56
C LEU A 8 24.16 4.17 15.48
N GLU A 9 24.80 5.18 14.88
CA GLU A 9 25.57 6.23 15.56
C GLU A 9 24.75 7.04 16.56
N ASN A 10 23.47 7.27 16.26
CA ASN A 10 22.55 7.96 17.14
C ASN A 10 21.10 7.40 17.02
N ARG A 11 20.11 8.15 17.53
CA ARG A 11 18.68 7.78 17.53
C ARG A 11 17.84 8.67 16.60
N LEU A 12 18.47 9.37 15.66
CA LEU A 12 17.81 10.24 14.70
C LEU A 12 17.70 9.53 13.35
N LEU A 13 16.47 9.36 12.86
CA LEU A 13 16.18 8.67 11.61
C LEU A 13 15.28 9.56 10.74
N LEU A 14 15.54 9.60 9.44
CA LEU A 14 14.64 10.26 8.50
C LEU A 14 13.44 9.35 8.18
N ALA A 15 12.24 9.88 8.38
CA ALA A 15 10.99 9.19 8.06
C ALA A 15 10.77 9.03 6.53
N PRO A 16 10.07 7.97 6.10
CA PRO A 16 9.69 7.79 4.71
C PRO A 16 8.59 8.79 4.33
N MET A 17 8.81 9.57 3.27
CA MET A 17 7.87 10.61 2.82
C MET A 17 7.79 10.61 1.30
N ALA A 18 6.65 10.18 0.76
CA ALA A 18 6.44 10.11 -0.69
C ALA A 18 6.63 11.49 -1.35
N GLY A 19 7.48 11.55 -2.38
CA GLY A 19 7.85 12.77 -3.09
C GLY A 19 8.81 13.70 -2.36
N VAL A 20 9.30 13.34 -1.17
CA VAL A 20 10.23 14.16 -0.37
C VAL A 20 11.51 13.42 -0.06
N SER A 21 11.43 12.20 0.47
CA SER A 21 12.59 11.42 0.89
C SER A 21 13.26 10.68 -0.26
N ASP A 22 13.57 11.39 -1.35
CA ASP A 22 14.29 10.87 -2.51
C ASP A 22 15.80 10.72 -2.25
N ARG A 23 16.55 10.12 -3.18
CA ARG A 23 17.97 9.80 -2.97
C ARG A 23 18.81 11.04 -2.60
N PRO A 24 18.76 12.18 -3.33
CA PRO A 24 19.47 13.39 -2.92
C PRO A 24 19.09 13.89 -1.53
N PHE A 25 17.80 13.93 -1.18
CA PHE A 25 17.37 14.40 0.13
C PHE A 25 17.87 13.49 1.26
N ARG A 26 17.81 12.16 1.07
CA ARG A 26 18.38 11.19 2.01
C ARG A 26 19.88 11.41 2.22
N GLN A 27 20.64 11.63 1.15
CA GLN A 27 22.07 11.90 1.25
C GLN A 27 22.37 13.17 2.05
N ILE A 28 21.62 14.24 1.82
CA ILE A 28 21.74 15.48 2.62
C ILE A 28 21.42 15.20 4.09
N CYS A 29 20.34 14.48 4.40
CA CYS A 29 20.01 14.14 5.78
C CYS A 29 21.09 13.29 6.47
N ARG A 30 21.73 12.35 5.76
CA ARG A 30 22.87 11.58 6.29
C ARG A 30 24.05 12.50 6.59
N GLN A 31 24.38 13.43 5.70
CA GLN A 31 25.45 14.42 5.90
C GLN A 31 25.18 15.35 7.09
N LEU A 32 23.90 15.65 7.36
CA LEU A 32 23.47 16.49 8.49
C LEU A 32 23.27 15.69 9.81
N GLY A 33 23.65 14.42 9.85
CA GLY A 33 23.71 13.64 11.09
C GLY A 33 22.54 12.69 11.35
N ALA A 34 21.64 12.45 10.38
CA ALA A 34 20.70 11.34 10.47
C ALA A 34 21.48 10.02 10.49
N ALA A 35 21.28 9.18 11.52
CA ALA A 35 21.98 7.89 11.61
C ALA A 35 21.45 6.83 10.62
N MET A 36 20.24 7.03 10.11
CA MET A 36 19.63 6.19 9.08
C MET A 36 18.55 6.97 8.33
N THR A 37 18.32 6.62 7.07
CA THR A 37 17.25 7.17 6.25
C THR A 37 16.40 6.03 5.70
N VAL A 38 15.09 6.27 5.60
CA VAL A 38 14.16 5.33 4.96
C VAL A 38 13.78 5.85 3.58
N SER A 39 13.73 4.96 2.59
CA SER A 39 13.27 5.29 1.24
C SER A 39 11.84 5.83 1.24
N GLU A 40 11.42 6.44 0.13
CA GLU A 40 9.98 6.53 -0.14
C GLU A 40 9.31 5.15 -0.14
N MET A 41 7.99 5.12 0.06
CA MET A 41 7.18 3.91 -0.02
C MET A 41 7.26 3.25 -1.41
N VAL A 42 7.58 1.96 -1.42
CA VAL A 42 7.58 1.08 -2.59
C VAL A 42 6.35 0.16 -2.52
N SER A 43 5.61 0.03 -3.62
CA SER A 43 4.50 -0.93 -3.69
C SER A 43 5.01 -2.36 -3.60
N ALA A 44 4.30 -3.24 -2.91
CA ALA A 44 4.58 -4.67 -2.91
C ALA A 44 4.23 -5.34 -4.25
N ASP A 45 3.36 -4.71 -5.05
CA ASP A 45 3.10 -5.16 -6.41
C ASP A 45 4.24 -4.73 -7.35
N THR A 46 5.13 -5.67 -7.64
CA THR A 46 6.33 -5.46 -8.48
C THR A 46 5.99 -5.11 -9.92
N THR A 47 4.78 -5.45 -10.41
CA THR A 47 4.33 -5.08 -11.75
C THR A 47 4.19 -3.57 -11.93
N LEU A 48 4.09 -2.83 -10.82
CA LEU A 48 3.99 -1.36 -10.80
C LEU A 48 5.36 -0.64 -10.78
N TRP A 49 6.48 -1.38 -10.79
CA TRP A 49 7.84 -0.81 -10.65
C TRP A 49 8.46 -0.30 -11.96
N GLY A 50 7.74 -0.40 -13.08
CA GLY A 50 8.24 0.03 -14.39
C GLY A 50 8.19 1.54 -14.63
N THR A 51 7.66 2.34 -13.70
CA THR A 51 7.53 3.79 -13.87
C THR A 51 8.83 4.52 -13.52
N ARG A 52 9.09 5.67 -14.14
CA ARG A 52 10.23 6.52 -13.78
C ARG A 52 10.26 6.86 -12.29
N LYS A 53 9.09 7.04 -11.67
CA LYS A 53 8.94 7.34 -10.24
C LYS A 53 9.37 6.16 -9.38
N SER A 54 8.86 4.96 -9.66
CA SER A 54 9.21 3.75 -8.91
C SER A 54 10.69 3.38 -9.06
N LEU A 55 11.26 3.48 -10.27
CA LEU A 55 12.69 3.26 -10.49
C LEU A 55 13.57 4.20 -9.64
N ARG A 56 13.16 5.46 -9.44
CA ARG A 56 13.89 6.39 -8.56
C ARG A 56 13.79 6.00 -7.08
N ARG A 57 12.67 5.42 -6.65
CA ARG A 57 12.50 4.95 -5.26
C ARG A 57 13.38 3.74 -4.93
N LEU A 58 13.75 2.97 -5.95
CA LEU A 58 14.62 1.79 -5.87
C LEU A 58 16.11 2.11 -6.08
N ASP A 59 16.46 3.38 -6.32
CA ASP A 59 17.86 3.81 -6.51
C ASP A 59 18.48 4.24 -5.19
N PHE A 60 19.41 3.42 -4.68
CA PHE A 60 20.14 3.64 -3.43
C PHE A 60 21.64 3.90 -3.64
N ARG A 61 22.06 4.16 -4.89
CA ARG A 61 23.50 4.28 -5.22
C ARG A 61 24.15 5.42 -4.46
N GLY A 62 25.26 5.11 -3.79
CA GLY A 62 26.03 6.08 -3.01
C GLY A 62 25.37 6.48 -1.69
N GLU A 63 24.36 5.76 -1.21
CA GLU A 63 23.85 5.95 0.16
C GLU A 63 24.73 5.23 1.17
N PRO A 64 25.13 5.90 2.28
CA PRO A 64 25.84 5.24 3.36
C PRO A 64 24.89 4.31 4.11
N GLY A 65 25.22 3.03 4.16
CA GLY A 65 24.40 2.00 4.80
C GLY A 65 24.18 2.21 6.31
N PRO A 66 23.23 1.47 6.92
CA PRO A 66 22.32 0.53 6.26
C PRO A 66 21.23 1.23 5.44
N VAL A 67 20.94 0.70 4.25
CA VAL A 67 19.79 1.15 3.43
C VAL A 67 18.52 0.53 4.02
N SER A 68 17.54 1.37 4.33
CA SER A 68 16.21 0.96 4.80
C SER A 68 15.16 1.27 3.75
N VAL A 69 14.40 0.26 3.33
CA VAL A 69 13.32 0.42 2.35
C VAL A 69 11.97 0.19 3.01
N GLN A 70 11.02 1.11 2.78
CA GLN A 70 9.65 0.91 3.21
C GLN A 70 8.81 0.31 2.08
N ILE A 71 8.21 -0.86 2.32
CA ILE A 71 7.27 -1.52 1.41
C ILE A 71 5.82 -1.39 1.90
N LEU A 72 4.87 -1.39 0.98
CA LEU A 72 3.43 -1.34 1.25
C LEU A 72 2.66 -2.30 0.35
N GLY A 73 1.77 -3.08 0.96
CA GLY A 73 0.79 -3.91 0.29
C GLY A 73 -0.01 -4.70 1.32
N ALA A 74 -1.05 -5.42 0.90
CA ALA A 74 -1.83 -6.26 1.81
C ALA A 74 -1.77 -7.76 1.50
N GLU A 75 -1.13 -8.17 0.39
CA GLU A 75 -1.04 -9.57 -0.01
C GLU A 75 0.30 -10.19 0.43
N PRO A 76 0.32 -11.20 1.33
CA PRO A 76 1.56 -11.68 1.96
C PRO A 76 2.63 -12.17 0.98
N ARG A 77 2.23 -12.83 -0.12
CA ARG A 77 3.16 -13.34 -1.12
C ARG A 77 3.88 -12.19 -1.85
N LYS A 78 3.13 -11.17 -2.28
CA LYS A 78 3.69 -9.96 -2.89
C LYS A 78 4.59 -9.21 -1.92
N MET A 79 4.20 -9.10 -0.65
CA MET A 79 5.03 -8.49 0.41
C MET A 79 6.37 -9.21 0.56
N ALA A 80 6.37 -10.54 0.62
CA ALA A 80 7.57 -11.34 0.73
C ALA A 80 8.47 -11.22 -0.51
N GLU A 81 7.88 -11.22 -1.71
CA GLU A 81 8.61 -11.03 -2.96
C GLU A 81 9.26 -9.64 -3.04
N ALA A 82 8.52 -8.58 -2.74
CA ALA A 82 9.03 -7.21 -2.71
C ALA A 82 10.15 -7.04 -1.68
N ALA A 83 10.02 -7.66 -0.50
CA ALA A 83 11.08 -7.67 0.51
C ALA A 83 12.36 -8.35 0.00
N ARG A 84 12.23 -9.53 -0.64
CA ARG A 84 13.35 -10.27 -1.23
C ARG A 84 14.07 -9.46 -2.30
N ILE A 85 13.33 -8.88 -3.25
CA ILE A 85 13.94 -8.10 -4.33
C ILE A 85 14.65 -6.85 -3.78
N ASN A 86 14.06 -6.16 -2.80
CA ASN A 86 14.72 -5.00 -2.20
C ASN A 86 15.99 -5.40 -1.43
N ALA A 87 16.00 -6.56 -0.77
CA ALA A 87 17.20 -7.10 -0.15
C ALA A 87 18.30 -7.39 -1.19
N ASP A 88 17.93 -7.98 -2.34
CA ASP A 88 18.85 -8.24 -3.46
C ASP A 88 19.39 -6.93 -4.08
N LEU A 89 18.60 -5.84 -4.03
CA LEU A 89 19.01 -4.49 -4.45
C LEU A 89 19.86 -3.74 -3.39
N GLY A 90 20.17 -4.39 -2.26
CA GLY A 90 21.07 -3.85 -1.23
C GLY A 90 20.38 -3.28 0.00
N ALA A 91 19.05 -3.36 0.11
CA ALA A 91 18.36 -3.02 1.36
C ALA A 91 18.81 -3.98 2.48
N ARG A 92 19.12 -3.41 3.63
CA ARG A 92 19.49 -4.18 4.84
C ARG A 92 18.38 -4.20 5.89
N ILE A 93 17.43 -3.28 5.77
CA ILE A 93 16.25 -3.18 6.61
C ILE A 93 15.03 -3.06 5.71
N ILE A 94 14.03 -3.91 5.95
CA ILE A 94 12.72 -3.84 5.31
C ILE A 94 11.73 -3.32 6.35
N ASP A 95 11.18 -2.14 6.09
CA ASP A 95 10.14 -1.52 6.89
C ASP A 95 8.78 -1.77 6.25
N ILE A 96 7.79 -2.21 7.03
CA ILE A 96 6.44 -2.49 6.52
C ILE A 96 5.54 -1.32 6.88
N ASN A 97 5.03 -0.62 5.87
CA ASN A 97 4.10 0.47 6.09
C ASN A 97 2.75 -0.07 6.60
N MET A 98 2.47 0.18 7.88
CA MET A 98 1.20 -0.12 8.53
C MET A 98 0.42 1.17 8.90
N GLY A 99 0.88 2.33 8.42
CA GLY A 99 0.39 3.63 8.86
C GLY A 99 -0.25 4.50 7.78
N CYS A 100 -0.05 4.19 6.50
CA CYS A 100 -0.49 5.08 5.42
C CYS A 100 -2.03 5.17 5.36
N PRO A 101 -2.62 6.33 5.65
CA PRO A 101 -4.07 6.46 5.73
C PRO A 101 -4.68 6.87 4.38
N ALA A 102 -3.98 6.69 3.24
CA ALA A 102 -4.25 7.28 1.91
C ALA A 102 -5.73 7.70 1.74
N LYS A 103 -5.97 9.01 1.99
CA LYS A 103 -7.18 9.53 2.65
C LYS A 103 -8.48 9.41 1.88
N LYS A 104 -8.45 9.18 0.56
CA LYS A 104 -9.66 9.17 -0.28
C LYS A 104 -10.18 7.76 -0.56
N VAL A 105 -9.32 6.83 -0.95
CA VAL A 105 -9.73 5.46 -1.29
C VAL A 105 -9.94 4.63 -0.03
N CYS A 106 -9.00 4.67 0.92
CA CYS A 106 -9.09 3.88 2.17
C CYS A 106 -10.32 4.26 3.01
N ARG A 107 -10.65 5.56 3.08
CA ARG A 107 -11.83 6.05 3.82
C ARG A 107 -13.13 5.55 3.20
N VAL A 108 -13.23 5.61 1.87
CA VAL A 108 -14.42 5.14 1.14
C VAL A 108 -14.55 3.63 1.25
N ALA A 109 -13.45 2.90 1.18
CA ALA A 109 -13.41 1.46 1.36
C ALA A 109 -13.92 1.04 2.74
N ALA A 110 -13.45 1.71 3.81
CA ALA A 110 -13.89 1.44 5.18
C ALA A 110 -15.39 1.72 5.37
N ILE A 111 -15.87 2.89 4.93
CA ILE A 111 -17.30 3.25 5.01
C ILE A 111 -18.16 2.25 4.24
N LEU A 112 -17.75 1.87 3.02
CA LEU A 112 -18.50 0.90 2.24
C LEU A 112 -18.49 -0.47 2.92
N HIS A 113 -17.34 -0.94 3.42
CA HIS A 113 -17.24 -2.24 4.07
C HIS A 113 -18.20 -2.36 5.27
N GLU A 114 -18.19 -1.36 6.15
CA GLU A 114 -19.09 -1.32 7.32
C GLU A 114 -20.57 -1.22 6.89
N HIS A 115 -20.88 -0.38 5.91
CA HIS A 115 -22.25 -0.27 5.37
C HIS A 115 -22.73 -1.60 4.80
N LEU A 116 -21.88 -2.36 4.11
CA LEU A 116 -22.24 -3.68 3.59
C LEU A 116 -22.48 -4.70 4.71
N GLN A 117 -21.65 -4.70 5.75
CA GLN A 117 -21.86 -5.54 6.92
C GLN A 117 -23.22 -5.26 7.58
N HIS A 118 -23.60 -3.99 7.73
CA HIS A 118 -24.92 -3.61 8.24
C HIS A 118 -26.07 -4.06 7.33
N LEU A 119 -25.94 -3.92 6.01
CA LEU A 119 -26.95 -4.42 5.06
C LEU A 119 -27.09 -5.94 5.14
N HIS A 120 -25.99 -6.68 5.26
CA HIS A 120 -26.01 -8.14 5.40
C HIS A 120 -26.63 -8.57 6.73
N ALA A 121 -26.31 -7.87 7.82
CA ALA A 121 -26.86 -8.14 9.14
C ALA A 121 -28.37 -7.88 9.20
N PHE A 122 -28.83 -6.76 8.61
CA PHE A 122 -30.24 -6.36 8.67
C PHE A 122 -31.12 -7.15 7.69
N HIS A 123 -30.69 -7.31 6.43
CA HIS A 123 -31.49 -7.97 5.39
C HIS A 123 -31.23 -9.48 5.27
N GLY A 124 -30.27 -10.02 6.01
CA GLY A 124 -29.79 -11.40 5.87
C GLY A 124 -28.88 -11.60 4.67
N ALA A 125 -28.09 -12.68 4.69
CA ALA A 125 -26.96 -12.87 3.78
C ALA A 125 -27.34 -12.83 2.29
N ARG A 126 -28.47 -13.41 1.87
CA ARG A 126 -28.85 -13.51 0.45
C ARG A 126 -29.54 -12.23 -0.07
N HIS A 127 -30.49 -11.68 0.69
CA HIS A 127 -31.20 -10.47 0.29
C HIS A 127 -30.30 -9.23 0.45
N GLY A 128 -29.52 -9.17 1.52
CA GLY A 128 -28.54 -8.11 1.76
C GLY A 128 -27.52 -7.97 0.63
N VAL A 129 -27.03 -9.08 0.07
CA VAL A 129 -26.13 -9.04 -1.11
C VAL A 129 -26.76 -8.35 -2.31
N ARG A 130 -28.05 -8.60 -2.58
CA ARG A 130 -28.78 -8.00 -3.71
C ARG A 130 -29.02 -6.52 -3.48
N VAL A 131 -29.43 -6.14 -2.27
CA VAL A 131 -29.61 -4.73 -1.88
C VAL A 131 -28.29 -3.97 -1.99
N ALA A 132 -27.19 -4.56 -1.49
CA ALA A 132 -25.85 -4.01 -1.52
C ALA A 132 -25.36 -3.63 -2.92
N ARG A 133 -25.78 -4.33 -4.00
CA ARG A 133 -25.34 -4.06 -5.38
C ARG A 133 -25.56 -2.60 -5.78
N LYS A 134 -26.69 -2.00 -5.41
CA LYS A 134 -26.99 -0.59 -5.75
C LYS A 134 -26.04 0.37 -5.03
N HIS A 135 -25.76 0.12 -3.75
CA HIS A 135 -24.88 0.95 -2.95
C HIS A 135 -23.44 0.86 -3.48
N ILE A 136 -22.96 -0.36 -3.73
CA ILE A 136 -21.64 -0.60 -4.32
C ILE A 136 -21.48 0.12 -5.67
N ALA A 137 -22.53 0.15 -6.50
CA ALA A 137 -22.51 0.89 -7.76
C ALA A 137 -22.33 2.42 -7.55
N TRP A 138 -22.97 3.00 -6.52
CA TRP A 138 -22.79 4.42 -6.19
C TRP A 138 -21.36 4.74 -5.75
N TYR A 139 -20.77 3.94 -4.85
CA TYR A 139 -19.42 4.19 -4.35
C TYR A 139 -18.33 3.96 -5.40
N SER A 140 -18.54 3.08 -6.37
CA SER A 140 -17.54 2.74 -7.40
C SER A 140 -17.58 3.62 -8.65
N ARG A 141 -18.59 4.49 -8.81
CA ARG A 141 -18.85 5.22 -10.07
C ARG A 141 -17.68 6.05 -10.58
N ARG A 142 -16.91 6.64 -9.66
CA ARG A 142 -15.82 7.60 -9.97
C ARG A 142 -14.43 6.96 -10.10
N TYR A 143 -14.31 5.65 -9.91
CA TYR A 143 -13.01 4.99 -9.86
C TYR A 143 -12.72 4.22 -11.15
N PRO A 144 -11.47 4.23 -11.64
CA PRO A 144 -11.07 3.45 -12.81
C PRO A 144 -11.27 1.95 -12.55
N GLY A 145 -11.67 1.20 -13.58
CA GLY A 145 -11.99 -0.23 -13.45
C GLY A 145 -13.36 -0.53 -12.81
N GLY A 146 -14.16 0.49 -12.48
CA GLY A 146 -15.46 0.32 -11.83
C GLY A 146 -16.46 -0.55 -12.61
N ALA A 147 -16.39 -0.59 -13.95
CA ALA A 147 -17.26 -1.43 -14.76
C ALA A 147 -17.01 -2.94 -14.55
N THR A 148 -15.75 -3.37 -14.65
CA THR A 148 -15.33 -4.75 -14.39
C THR A 148 -15.64 -5.16 -12.95
N PHE A 149 -15.38 -4.26 -12.00
CA PHE A 149 -15.74 -4.45 -10.59
C PHE A 149 -17.24 -4.70 -10.39
N ARG A 150 -18.11 -3.84 -10.95
CA ARG A 150 -19.58 -4.03 -10.85
C ARG A 150 -20.06 -5.31 -11.49
N LYS A 151 -19.43 -5.76 -12.59
CA LYS A 151 -19.74 -7.05 -13.22
C LYS A 151 -19.49 -8.20 -12.24
N ALA A 152 -18.34 -8.22 -11.55
CA ALA A 152 -18.04 -9.23 -10.53
C ALA A 152 -19.02 -9.19 -9.34
N ILE A 153 -19.39 -7.99 -8.88
CA ILE A 153 -20.37 -7.80 -7.80
C ILE A 153 -21.77 -8.30 -8.17
N ASN A 154 -22.18 -8.15 -9.42
CA ASN A 154 -23.49 -8.62 -9.90
C ASN A 154 -23.56 -10.15 -10.06
N GLN A 155 -22.41 -10.83 -10.12
CA GLN A 155 -22.32 -12.28 -10.28
C GLN A 155 -22.24 -13.04 -8.95
N THR A 156 -22.03 -12.34 -7.81
CA THR A 156 -21.97 -12.99 -6.50
C THR A 156 -23.29 -12.88 -5.74
N ASP A 157 -23.72 -13.99 -5.13
CA ASP A 157 -24.86 -14.09 -4.20
C ASP A 157 -24.40 -14.37 -2.75
N CYS A 158 -23.09 -14.28 -2.47
CA CYS A 158 -22.49 -14.59 -1.17
C CYS A 158 -21.97 -13.32 -0.48
N ALA A 159 -22.41 -13.08 0.76
CA ALA A 159 -22.03 -11.91 1.57
C ALA A 159 -20.51 -11.81 1.76
N ARG A 160 -19.86 -12.90 2.17
CA ARG A 160 -18.40 -12.97 2.34
C ARG A 160 -17.67 -12.63 1.04
N ARG A 161 -18.09 -13.25 -0.07
CA ARG A 161 -17.47 -13.03 -1.37
C ARG A 161 -17.67 -11.60 -1.87
N GLN A 162 -18.82 -10.99 -1.61
CA GLN A 162 -19.09 -9.59 -1.94
C GLN A 162 -18.13 -8.64 -1.21
N LEU A 163 -17.88 -8.87 0.09
CA LEU A 163 -16.93 -8.08 0.88
C LEU A 163 -15.48 -8.24 0.38
N GLU A 164 -15.08 -9.47 0.00
CA GLU A 164 -13.77 -9.74 -0.60
C GLU A 164 -13.56 -8.96 -1.90
N ILE A 165 -14.51 -9.04 -2.85
CA ILE A 165 -14.41 -8.34 -4.13
C ILE A 165 -14.32 -6.82 -3.93
N VAL A 166 -15.07 -6.27 -2.96
CA VAL A 166 -14.99 -4.85 -2.59
C VAL A 166 -13.61 -4.51 -2.04
N LYS A 167 -13.09 -5.31 -1.10
CA LYS A 167 -11.78 -5.10 -0.51
C LYS A 167 -10.68 -5.10 -1.58
N ASP A 168 -10.68 -6.10 -2.46
CA ASP A 168 -9.69 -6.25 -3.53
C ASP A 168 -9.70 -5.05 -4.48
N PHE A 169 -10.90 -4.58 -4.88
CA PHE A 169 -11.03 -3.43 -5.77
C PHE A 169 -10.44 -2.15 -5.17
N PHE A 170 -10.79 -1.83 -3.93
CA PHE A 170 -10.27 -0.62 -3.27
C PHE A 170 -8.78 -0.73 -2.95
N GLN A 171 -8.29 -1.93 -2.62
CA GLN A 171 -6.87 -2.15 -2.41
C GLN A 171 -6.06 -1.88 -3.67
N GLN A 172 -6.50 -2.39 -4.83
CA GLN A 172 -5.85 -2.13 -6.12
C GLN A 172 -5.82 -0.63 -6.47
N LEU A 173 -6.89 0.11 -6.12
CA LEU A 173 -6.93 1.56 -6.31
C LEU A 173 -5.90 2.28 -5.43
N THR A 174 -5.78 1.88 -4.17
CA THR A 174 -4.79 2.45 -3.23
C THR A 174 -3.37 2.16 -3.71
N GLU A 175 -3.08 0.94 -4.16
CA GLU A 175 -1.78 0.56 -4.71
C GLU A 175 -1.44 1.39 -5.96
N ARG A 176 -2.42 1.63 -6.86
CA ARG A 176 -2.25 2.49 -8.03
C ARG A 176 -2.03 3.97 -7.68
N GLU A 177 -2.79 4.52 -6.74
CA GLU A 177 -2.61 5.92 -6.29
C GLU A 177 -1.22 6.16 -5.70
N LEU A 178 -0.63 5.16 -5.06
CA LEU A 178 0.70 5.26 -4.45
C LEU A 178 1.84 4.98 -5.43
N ALA A 179 1.55 4.23 -6.51
CA ALA A 179 2.47 3.99 -7.61
C ALA A 179 2.54 5.17 -8.62
N ALA A 180 1.44 5.90 -8.80
CA ALA A 180 1.40 7.20 -9.50
C ALA A 180 2.14 8.28 -8.69
#